data_AF-A0A109XVY1-F1
#
_entry.id   AF-A0A109XVY1-F1
#
_cell.length_a   1.000
_cell.length_b   1.000
_cell.length_c   1.000
_cell.angle_alpha   90.00
_cell.angle_beta   90.00
_cell.angle_gamma   90.00
#
_symmetry.space_group_name_H-M   'P 1'
#
loop_
_entity.id
_entity.type
_entity.pdbx_description
1 polymer ?
#
loop_
_entity_poly.entity_id
_entity_poly.type
_entity_poly.pdbx_seq_one_letter_code
_entity_poly.pdbx_strand_id
1 'polypeptide(L)'
;MVRRFFLAAGLAGLAGCAAWPATRPATGASWRPAGAASREYDFDWRLSGDPAVAPLQVFDDGRETWLQFAPGQAVPAIFGVDPAGERVLPYARRDPYVVLAGRWDVLVFRGGRLSARARRAPGPSEGARAACGSAPTVQGADNPL
;
A
#
# COMPACT_ATOMS: atom_id res chain seq x y z
N MET A 1 58.42 -3.53 -55.69
CA MET A 1 59.63 -4.33 -55.41
C MET A 1 60.36 -3.72 -54.22
N VAL A 2 60.85 -4.56 -53.28
CA VAL A 2 61.79 -4.26 -52.16
C VAL A 2 61.23 -3.35 -51.04
N ARG A 3 60.81 -3.82 -49.84
CA ARG A 3 61.47 -4.50 -48.70
C ARG A 3 62.43 -3.57 -47.90
N ARG A 4 62.45 -3.78 -46.57
CA ARG A 4 63.41 -3.35 -45.51
C ARG A 4 62.88 -2.22 -44.59
N PHE A 5 63.05 -2.18 -43.27
CA PHE A 5 63.46 -3.09 -42.17
C PHE A 5 63.68 -2.19 -40.91
N PHE A 6 63.59 -2.76 -39.69
CA PHE A 6 64.20 -2.28 -38.41
C PHE A 6 63.68 -0.95 -37.83
N LEU A 7 63.71 -0.64 -36.53
CA LEU A 7 63.78 -1.31 -35.22
C LEU A 7 63.64 -0.15 -34.21
N ALA A 8 63.24 -0.47 -32.98
CA ALA A 8 63.68 0.18 -31.73
C ALA A 8 62.97 1.46 -31.23
N ALA A 9 62.41 1.27 -30.03
CA ALA A 9 62.72 1.97 -28.79
C ALA A 9 62.25 3.41 -28.59
N GLY A 10 61.54 3.60 -27.47
CA GLY A 10 61.28 4.91 -26.88
C GLY A 10 60.43 4.79 -25.62
N LEU A 11 61.09 4.55 -24.49
CA LEU A 11 60.50 4.51 -23.15
C LEU A 11 60.31 5.94 -22.61
N ALA A 12 59.28 6.09 -21.78
CA ALA A 12 59.13 7.03 -20.66
C ALA A 12 58.58 8.45 -20.90
N GLY A 13 57.56 8.78 -20.10
CA GLY A 13 57.08 10.14 -19.84
C GLY A 13 55.99 10.14 -18.76
N LEU A 14 56.38 10.40 -17.50
CA LEU A 14 55.50 10.60 -16.34
C LEU A 14 54.84 11.99 -16.38
N ALA A 15 53.52 12.06 -16.22
CA ALA A 15 52.77 13.25 -15.79
C ALA A 15 51.43 12.73 -15.21
N GLY A 16 51.13 12.83 -13.92
CA GLY A 16 50.94 14.09 -13.19
C GLY A 16 49.45 14.38 -13.08
N CYS A 17 48.68 13.56 -12.33
CA CYS A 17 47.25 13.82 -12.12
C CYS A 17 47.06 14.88 -11.03
N ALA A 18 46.85 16.13 -11.45
CA ALA A 18 46.28 17.15 -10.57
C ALA A 18 44.83 16.74 -10.21
N ALA A 19 44.54 16.63 -8.91
CA ALA A 19 43.18 16.35 -8.44
C ALA A 19 42.31 17.62 -8.57
N TRP A 20 41.38 17.61 -9.53
CA TRP A 20 40.30 18.60 -9.61
C TRP A 20 39.29 18.38 -8.47
N PRO A 21 38.76 19.44 -7.83
CA PRO A 21 37.70 19.29 -6.84
C PRO A 21 36.39 18.95 -7.57
N ALA A 22 35.98 17.68 -7.47
CA ALA A 22 34.67 17.26 -7.93
C ALA A 22 33.59 17.94 -7.07
N THR A 23 32.79 18.79 -7.71
CA THR A 23 31.54 19.33 -7.19
C THR A 23 30.67 18.16 -6.74
N ARG A 24 30.31 18.13 -5.44
CA ARG A 24 29.42 17.08 -4.90
C ARG A 24 28.08 17.10 -5.64
N PRO A 25 27.57 15.96 -6.14
CA PRO A 25 26.21 15.91 -6.65
C PRO A 25 25.24 16.16 -5.49
N ALA A 26 24.27 17.05 -5.70
CA ALA A 26 23.16 17.25 -4.77
C ALA A 26 22.46 15.90 -4.57
N THR A 27 22.63 15.32 -3.38
CA THR A 27 21.92 14.13 -2.97
C THR A 27 20.42 14.41 -3.02
N GLY A 28 19.71 13.49 -3.67
CA GLY A 28 18.34 13.63 -4.15
C GLY A 28 17.39 14.31 -3.17
N ALA A 29 16.62 15.24 -3.71
CA ALA A 29 15.34 15.61 -3.15
C ALA A 29 14.47 14.34 -3.06
N SER A 30 14.47 13.70 -1.90
CA SER A 30 13.48 12.67 -1.60
C SER A 30 12.11 13.35 -1.71
N TRP A 31 11.27 12.86 -2.63
CA TRP A 31 9.86 13.23 -2.64
C TRP A 31 9.27 12.71 -1.33
N ARG A 32 9.24 13.58 -0.31
CA ARG A 32 8.40 13.38 0.86
C ARG A 32 7.03 13.94 0.46
N PRO A 33 5.99 13.11 0.28
CA PRO A 33 4.65 13.66 0.24
C PRO A 33 4.47 14.39 1.57
N ALA A 34 4.26 15.70 1.50
CA ALA A 34 3.92 16.49 2.67
C ALA A 34 2.69 15.84 3.30
N GLY A 35 2.78 15.50 4.58
CA GLY A 35 1.71 14.88 5.34
C GLY A 35 0.51 15.81 5.42
N ALA A 36 -0.29 15.86 4.37
CA ALA A 36 -1.72 16.01 4.54
C ALA A 36 -2.14 14.82 5.40
N ALA A 37 -2.86 15.04 6.49
CA ALA A 37 -3.50 13.97 7.24
C ALA A 37 -4.51 13.30 6.29
N SER A 38 -4.03 12.39 5.46
CA SER A 38 -4.84 11.59 4.57
C SER A 38 -5.78 10.81 5.47
N ARG A 39 -7.08 10.97 5.27
CA ARG A 39 -8.05 10.05 5.84
C ARG A 39 -7.61 8.64 5.42
N GLU A 40 -7.15 7.85 6.38
CA GLU A 40 -6.62 6.51 6.12
C GLU A 40 -7.83 5.62 5.82
N TYR A 41 -7.89 5.13 4.58
CA TYR A 41 -8.93 4.21 4.15
C TYR A 41 -8.40 2.78 4.28
N ASP A 42 -9.19 1.92 4.94
CA ASP A 42 -8.91 0.50 5.10
C ASP A 42 -9.75 -0.30 4.09
N PHE A 43 -9.06 -0.99 3.19
CA PHE A 43 -9.65 -1.84 2.15
C PHE A 43 -9.51 -3.33 2.47
N ASP A 44 -8.96 -3.70 3.64
CA ASP A 44 -8.66 -5.07 4.02
C ASP A 44 -9.94 -5.79 4.49
N TRP A 45 -10.83 -6.03 3.54
CA TRP A 45 -12.10 -6.70 3.74
C TRP A 45 -12.17 -7.99 2.92
N ARG A 46 -12.65 -9.05 3.56
CA ARG A 46 -12.86 -10.36 2.93
C ARG A 46 -14.35 -10.59 2.71
N LEU A 47 -14.72 -10.78 1.44
CA LEU A 47 -16.08 -11.06 1.01
C LEU A 47 -16.32 -12.56 0.85
N SER A 48 -17.52 -13.02 1.21
CA SER A 48 -17.96 -14.40 1.01
C SER A 48 -19.47 -14.51 0.90
N GLY A 49 -19.95 -15.67 0.42
CA GLY A 49 -21.37 -15.96 0.24
C GLY A 49 -21.87 -15.65 -1.17
N ASP A 50 -23.16 -15.38 -1.30
CA ASP A 50 -23.82 -15.26 -2.60
C ASP A 50 -23.56 -13.88 -3.26
N PRO A 51 -23.00 -13.85 -4.49
CA PRO A 51 -22.64 -12.61 -5.16
C PRO A 51 -23.85 -11.73 -5.53
N ALA A 52 -25.06 -12.28 -5.64
CA ALA A 52 -26.24 -11.49 -5.95
C ALA A 52 -26.65 -10.54 -4.80
N VAL A 53 -26.16 -10.78 -3.58
CA VAL A 53 -26.35 -9.89 -2.42
C VAL A 53 -25.03 -9.38 -1.82
N ALA A 54 -23.88 -9.79 -2.35
CA ALA A 54 -22.59 -9.26 -1.93
C ALA A 54 -22.32 -7.90 -2.59
N PRO A 55 -21.67 -6.95 -1.88
CA PRO A 55 -21.04 -5.83 -2.53
C PRO A 55 -19.84 -6.30 -3.37
N LEU A 56 -19.47 -5.51 -4.38
CA LEU A 56 -18.22 -5.65 -5.13
C LEU A 56 -17.01 -5.21 -4.31
N GLN A 57 -17.19 -4.18 -3.47
CA GLN A 57 -16.11 -3.62 -2.66
C GLN A 57 -16.64 -3.13 -1.31
N VAL A 58 -15.82 -3.28 -0.29
CA VAL A 58 -16.03 -2.72 1.05
C VAL A 58 -14.74 -2.05 1.49
N PHE A 59 -14.88 -0.85 2.05
CA PHE A 59 -13.79 -0.14 2.71
C PHE A 59 -14.36 0.79 3.77
N ASP A 60 -13.52 1.30 4.65
CA ASP A 60 -13.93 2.30 5.63
C ASP A 60 -12.79 3.25 5.94
N ASP A 61 -13.12 4.29 6.68
CA ASP A 61 -12.19 5.35 7.06
C ASP A 61 -12.11 5.53 8.59
N GLY A 62 -12.46 4.46 9.32
CA GLY A 62 -12.61 4.46 10.76
C GLY A 62 -13.89 5.13 11.29
N ARG A 63 -14.65 5.85 10.47
CA ARG A 63 -15.91 6.53 10.88
C ARG A 63 -17.13 6.08 10.09
N GLU A 64 -16.97 5.84 8.80
CA GLU A 64 -18.01 5.38 7.89
C GLU A 64 -17.50 4.15 7.14
N THR A 65 -18.39 3.20 6.89
CA THR A 65 -18.11 2.03 6.03
C THR A 65 -18.84 2.20 4.70
N TRP A 66 -18.09 2.10 3.61
CA TRP A 66 -18.54 2.34 2.25
C TRP A 66 -18.64 1.01 1.50
N LEU A 67 -19.76 0.83 0.82
CA LEU A 67 -20.08 -0.39 0.09
C LEU A 67 -20.39 -0.02 -1.36
N GLN A 68 -19.73 -0.68 -2.31
CA GLN A 68 -20.08 -0.58 -3.72
C GLN A 68 -20.81 -1.85 -4.13
N PHE A 69 -22.03 -1.73 -4.64
CA PHE A 69 -22.76 -2.85 -5.24
C PHE A 69 -22.64 -2.81 -6.76
N ALA A 70 -22.92 -3.92 -7.43
CA ALA A 70 -22.92 -3.93 -8.89
C ALA A 70 -24.04 -3.01 -9.43
N PRO A 71 -23.84 -2.35 -10.58
CA PRO A 71 -24.89 -1.55 -11.20
C PRO A 71 -26.18 -2.36 -11.38
N GLY A 72 -27.31 -1.79 -10.96
CA GLY A 72 -28.62 -2.45 -11.04
C GLY A 72 -28.86 -3.55 -9.99
N GLN A 73 -27.87 -3.89 -9.16
CA GLN A 73 -28.06 -4.81 -8.04
C GLN A 73 -28.93 -4.14 -6.97
N ALA A 74 -29.96 -4.85 -6.51
CA ALA A 74 -30.78 -4.39 -5.40
C ALA A 74 -29.94 -4.35 -4.11
N VAL A 75 -30.05 -3.26 -3.35
CA VAL A 75 -29.37 -3.15 -2.06
C VAL A 75 -30.07 -4.08 -1.05
N PRO A 76 -29.37 -5.06 -0.47
CA PRO A 76 -29.96 -6.02 0.47
C PRO A 76 -30.22 -5.37 1.83
N ALA A 77 -30.86 -6.12 2.73
CA ALA A 77 -30.82 -5.77 4.14
C ALA A 77 -29.39 -5.93 4.67
N ILE A 78 -28.87 -4.90 5.32
CA ILE A 78 -27.49 -4.84 5.81
C ILE A 78 -27.52 -4.90 7.32
N PHE A 79 -26.73 -5.81 7.87
CA PHE A 79 -26.60 -6.02 9.30
C PHE A 79 -25.15 -5.85 9.75
N GLY A 80 -24.97 -5.16 10.86
CA GLY A 80 -23.71 -5.12 11.59
C GLY A 80 -23.73 -6.18 12.67
N VAL A 81 -22.60 -6.86 12.86
CA VAL A 81 -22.43 -7.81 13.97
C VAL A 81 -21.47 -7.22 14.98
N ASP A 82 -21.92 -7.13 16.22
CA ASP A 82 -21.15 -6.70 17.38
C ASP A 82 -21.24 -7.78 18.49
N PRO A 83 -20.57 -7.61 19.64
CA PRO A 83 -20.66 -8.59 20.74
C PRO A 83 -22.07 -8.80 21.31
N ALA A 84 -22.99 -7.83 21.15
CA ALA A 84 -24.39 -7.96 21.57
C ALA A 84 -25.24 -8.71 20.54
N GLY A 85 -24.76 -8.82 19.29
CA GLY A 85 -25.34 -9.66 18.26
C GLY A 85 -25.45 -8.96 16.90
N GLU A 86 -26.38 -9.43 16.09
CA GLU A 86 -26.64 -8.90 14.75
C GLU A 86 -27.76 -7.85 14.79
N ARG A 87 -27.52 -6.67 14.22
CA ARG A 87 -28.49 -5.56 14.14
C ARG A 87 -28.59 -4.98 12.73
N VAL A 88 -29.80 -4.64 12.31
CA VAL A 88 -30.04 -3.95 11.04
C VAL A 88 -29.40 -2.56 11.08
N LEU A 89 -28.74 -2.16 9.99
CA LEU A 89 -28.09 -0.86 9.86
C LEU A 89 -28.85 0.05 8.90
N PRO A 90 -29.14 1.30 9.30
CA PRO A 90 -29.56 2.31 8.35
C PRO A 90 -28.38 2.70 7.44
N TYR A 91 -28.69 3.14 6.23
CA TYR A 91 -27.68 3.54 5.25
C TYR A 91 -28.08 4.80 4.49
N ALA A 92 -27.08 5.52 3.98
CA ALA A 92 -27.26 6.59 3.02
C ALA A 92 -26.78 6.15 1.62
N ARG A 93 -27.42 6.65 0.56
CA ARG A 93 -26.94 6.48 -0.82
C ARG A 93 -26.11 7.69 -1.22
N ARG A 94 -24.87 7.43 -1.64
CA ARG A 94 -23.95 8.42 -2.19
C ARG A 94 -23.30 7.80 -3.42
N ASP A 95 -24.00 7.85 -4.56
CA ASP A 95 -23.63 7.10 -5.74
C ASP A 95 -22.14 7.26 -6.10
N PRO A 96 -21.42 6.17 -6.38
CA PRO A 96 -21.89 4.79 -6.57
C PRO A 96 -22.00 3.94 -5.28
N TYR A 97 -21.99 4.55 -4.10
CA TYR A 97 -21.84 3.86 -2.81
C TYR A 97 -23.09 3.86 -1.95
N VAL A 98 -23.19 2.82 -1.14
CA VAL A 98 -24.02 2.75 0.06
C VAL A 98 -23.10 2.99 1.27
N VAL A 99 -23.47 3.94 2.13
CA VAL A 99 -22.63 4.37 3.26
C VAL A 99 -23.32 4.04 4.58
N LEU A 100 -22.59 3.34 5.44
CA LEU A 100 -22.98 2.98 6.80
C LEU A 100 -22.25 3.88 7.79
N ALA A 101 -22.94 4.27 8.85
CA ALA A 101 -22.30 4.95 9.98
C ALA A 101 -21.54 3.94 10.86
N GLY A 102 -20.39 4.37 11.35
CA GLY A 102 -19.55 3.61 12.27
C GLY A 102 -18.59 2.66 11.58
N ARG A 103 -17.70 2.12 12.42
CA ARG A 103 -16.76 1.07 12.05
C ARG A 103 -17.36 -0.29 12.42
N TRP A 104 -17.24 -1.23 11.50
CA TRP A 104 -17.73 -2.60 11.66
C TRP A 104 -16.61 -3.60 11.41
N ASP A 105 -16.63 -4.72 12.14
CA ASP A 105 -15.72 -5.85 11.91
C ASP A 105 -16.34 -6.91 11.01
N VAL A 106 -17.67 -7.04 11.08
CA VAL A 106 -18.45 -7.98 10.27
C VAL A 106 -19.74 -7.32 9.82
N LEU A 107 -20.01 -7.42 8.53
CA LEU A 107 -21.29 -7.11 7.92
C LEU A 107 -21.91 -8.37 7.33
N VAL A 108 -23.23 -8.47 7.44
CA VAL A 108 -24.03 -9.51 6.81
C VAL A 108 -25.05 -8.87 5.89
N PHE A 109 -25.15 -9.40 4.68
CA PHE A 109 -26.08 -8.96 3.64
C PHE A 109 -27.11 -10.05 3.42
N ARG A 110 -28.40 -9.71 3.42
CA ARG A 110 -29.49 -10.68 3.21
C ARG A 110 -30.56 -10.16 2.25
N GLY A 111 -30.97 -11.02 1.33
CA GLY A 111 -32.07 -10.78 0.40
C GLY A 111 -32.77 -12.10 0.06
N GLY A 112 -34.04 -12.24 0.45
CA GLY A 112 -34.76 -13.52 0.33
C GLY A 112 -34.04 -14.64 1.09
N ARG A 113 -33.59 -15.68 0.37
CA ARG A 113 -32.81 -16.80 0.93
C ARG A 113 -31.30 -16.63 0.79
N LEU A 114 -30.86 -15.55 0.13
CA LEU A 114 -29.47 -15.31 -0.19
C LEU A 114 -28.78 -14.59 0.97
N SER A 115 -27.52 -14.93 1.21
CA SER A 115 -26.70 -14.25 2.20
C SER A 115 -25.25 -14.12 1.74
N ALA A 116 -24.67 -12.96 2.02
CA ALA A 116 -23.25 -12.69 1.89
C ALA A 116 -22.71 -12.07 3.18
N ARG A 117 -21.38 -12.08 3.33
CA ARG A 117 -20.68 -11.51 4.48
C ARG A 117 -19.46 -10.73 4.02
N ALA A 118 -19.19 -9.62 4.71
CA ALA A 118 -17.91 -8.93 4.65
C ALA A 118 -17.28 -8.98 6.05
N ARG A 119 -16.00 -9.38 6.13
CA ARG A 119 -15.25 -9.38 7.39
C ARG A 119 -13.97 -8.58 7.20
N ARG A 120 -13.71 -7.64 8.09
CA ARG A 120 -12.42 -6.96 8.12
C ARG A 120 -11.31 -7.94 8.50
N ALA A 121 -10.19 -7.89 7.81
CA ALA A 121 -8.99 -8.56 8.28
C ALA A 121 -8.55 -7.90 9.60
N PRO A 122 -8.00 -8.66 10.55
CA PRO A 122 -7.35 -8.05 11.68
C PRO A 122 -6.21 -7.15 11.15
N GLY A 123 -6.29 -5.86 11.45
CA GLY A 123 -5.19 -4.94 11.14
C GLY A 123 -3.91 -5.41 11.83
N PRO A 124 -2.72 -4.99 11.36
CA PRO A 124 -1.49 -5.26 12.08
C PRO A 124 -1.65 -4.73 13.51
N SER A 125 -1.55 -5.63 14.49
CA SER A 125 -1.49 -5.26 15.90
C SER A 125 -0.41 -4.19 16.08
N GLU A 126 -0.61 -3.19 16.94
CA GLU A 126 0.37 -2.11 17.17
C GLU A 126 1.80 -2.65 17.41
N GLY A 127 1.94 -3.86 17.98
CA GLY A 127 3.22 -4.55 18.15
C GLY A 127 3.94 -4.94 16.84
N ALA A 128 3.22 -5.21 15.76
CA ALA A 128 3.81 -5.50 14.44
C ALA A 128 4.29 -4.22 13.73
N ARG A 129 3.59 -3.08 13.94
CA ARG A 129 4.02 -1.76 13.44
C ARG A 129 5.29 -1.27 14.14
N ALA A 130 5.47 -1.56 15.43
CA ALA A 130 6.71 -1.25 16.14
C ALA A 130 7.91 -2.11 15.66
N ALA A 131 7.67 -3.37 15.28
CA ALA A 131 8.73 -4.28 14.82
C ALA A 131 9.30 -3.93 13.43
N CYS A 132 8.53 -3.24 12.58
CA CYS A 132 8.97 -2.81 11.24
C CYS A 132 9.66 -1.43 11.24
N GLY A 133 9.79 -0.79 12.40
CA GLY A 133 10.44 0.53 12.57
C GLY A 133 11.95 0.48 12.83
N SER A 134 12.56 -0.71 12.90
CA SER A 134 14.01 -0.86 13.03
C SER A 134 14.66 -0.52 11.69
N ALA A 135 14.95 0.75 11.46
CA ALA A 135 15.80 1.17 10.35
C ALA A 135 17.09 0.34 10.34
N PRO A 136 17.58 -0.13 9.17
CA PRO A 136 18.85 -0.83 9.13
C PRO A 136 19.93 0.13 9.61
N THR A 137 20.55 -0.17 10.76
CA THR A 137 21.84 0.41 11.12
C THR A 137 22.78 0.06 9.98
N VAL A 138 23.18 1.05 9.18
CA VAL A 138 24.30 0.91 8.26
C VAL A 138 25.52 0.66 9.13
N GLN A 139 25.82 -0.62 9.34
CA GLN A 139 27.03 -1.07 9.98
C GLN A 139 28.15 -0.77 8.99
N GLY A 140 28.96 0.24 9.33
CA GLY A 140 30.17 0.57 8.58
C GLY A 140 31.03 -0.68 8.50
N ALA A 141 31.08 -1.28 7.32
CA ALA A 141 32.05 -2.30 7.03
C ALA A 141 33.37 -1.60 6.76
N ASP A 142 34.21 -1.52 7.80
CA ASP A 142 35.64 -1.49 7.61
C ASP A 142 36.02 -2.72 6.78
N ASN A 143 36.39 -2.48 5.51
CA ASN A 143 36.96 -3.51 4.65
C ASN A 143 38.47 -3.26 4.55
N PRO A 144 39.30 -3.93 5.37
CA PRO A 144 40.70 -4.08 5.04
C PRO A 144 40.83 -5.15 3.93
N LEU A 145 41.63 -4.87 2.91
CA LEU A 145 42.05 -5.89 1.94
C LEU A 145 42.98 -6.91 2.61
#